data_AF-A0A382YY28-F1
#
_entry.id   AF-A0A382YY28-F1
#
_cell.length_a   1.000
_cell.length_b   1.000
_cell.length_c   1.000
_cell.angle_alpha   90.00
_cell.angle_beta   90.00
_cell.angle_gamma   90.00
#
_symmetry.space_group_name_H-M   'P 1'
#
loop_
_entity.id
_entity.type
_entity.pdbx_description
1 polymer ?
#
loop_
_entity_poly.entity_id
_entity_poly.type
_entity_poly.pdbx_seq_one_letter_code
_entity_poly.pdbx_strand_id
1 'polypeptide(L)' 'MVSRGNPMDHPTPIYIARKEVHKYFPGLSSKTLANQNSQGKGPTPIKRGRLVFYRFDELKDSFERKQGKAGRLITKL' A
#
# COMPACT_ATOMS: atom_id res chain seq x y z
N MET A 1 -14.58 -29.89 -11.98
CA MET A 1 -13.52 -29.28 -11.15
C MET A 1 -13.59 -27.77 -11.34
N VAL A 2 -14.15 -27.04 -10.37
CA VAL A 2 -14.13 -25.56 -10.40
C VAL A 2 -12.81 -25.16 -9.76
N SER A 3 -11.87 -24.72 -10.59
CA SER A 3 -10.60 -24.15 -10.13
C SER A 3 -10.94 -22.94 -9.25
N ARG A 4 -10.78 -23.10 -7.94
CA ARG A 4 -10.77 -21.97 -7.01
C ARG A 4 -9.53 -21.16 -7.37
N GLY A 5 -9.70 -20.13 -8.20
CA GLY A 5 -8.61 -19.20 -8.50
C GLY A 5 -8.06 -18.69 -7.17
N ASN A 6 -6.75 -18.85 -6.96
CA ASN A 6 -6.10 -18.25 -5.81
C ASN A 6 -6.42 -16.75 -5.84
N PRO A 7 -6.87 -16.12 -4.75
CA PRO A 7 -7.14 -14.68 -4.72
C PRO A 7 -5.87 -13.82 -4.92
N MET A 8 -4.73 -14.42 -5.25
CA MET A 8 -3.43 -13.81 -5.48
C MET A 8 -2.95 -13.84 -6.95
N ASP A 9 -3.70 -14.44 -7.89
CA ASP A 9 -3.33 -14.46 -9.33
C ASP A 9 -3.73 -13.16 -10.07
N HIS A 10 -3.75 -12.02 -9.38
CA HIS A 10 -3.88 -10.73 -10.06
C HIS A 10 -2.48 -10.25 -10.41
N PRO A 11 -2.17 -10.04 -11.70
CA PRO A 11 -0.85 -9.51 -12.08
C PRO A 11 -0.61 -8.23 -11.28
N THR A 12 0.45 -8.21 -10.48
CA THR A 12 0.79 -7.07 -9.62
C THR A 12 0.92 -5.83 -10.50
N PRO A 13 0.01 -4.85 -10.39
CA PRO A 13 0.02 -3.72 -11.29
C PRO A 13 1.21 -2.83 -10.96
N ILE A 14 1.90 -2.29 -11.96
CA ILE A 14 3.04 -1.38 -11.74
C ILE A 14 2.58 -0.10 -10.98
N TYR A 15 1.35 0.35 -11.28
CA TYR A 15 0.72 1.51 -10.65
C TYR A 15 -0.65 1.15 -10.08
N ILE A 16 -0.92 1.62 -8.86
CA ILE A 16 -2.21 1.46 -8.19
C ILE A 16 -2.83 2.83 -7.96
N ALA A 17 -4.11 2.98 -8.28
CA ALA A 17 -4.88 4.15 -7.89
C ALA A 17 -5.09 4.16 -6.36
N ARG A 18 -4.96 5.34 -5.73
CA ARG A 18 -5.13 5.51 -4.28
C ARG A 18 -6.42 4.87 -3.74
N LYS A 19 -7.50 4.94 -4.51
CA LYS A 19 -8.81 4.39 -4.15
C LYS A 19 -8.83 2.85 -4.08
N GLU A 20 -7.94 2.18 -4.80
CA GLU A 20 -7.88 0.71 -4.94
C GLU A 20 -6.78 0.07 -4.09
N VAL A 21 -5.99 0.87 -3.37
CA VAL A 21 -4.86 0.38 -2.58
C VAL A 21 -5.27 -0.67 -1.54
N HIS A 22 -6.49 -0.57 -1.01
CA HIS A 22 -7.06 -1.49 -0.04
C HIS A 22 -7.23 -2.91 -0.58
N LYS A 23 -7.33 -3.09 -1.91
CA LYS A 23 -7.46 -4.41 -2.55
C LYS A 23 -6.17 -5.23 -2.44
N TYR A 24 -5.03 -4.55 -2.43
CA TYR A 24 -3.70 -5.18 -2.45
C TYR A 24 -3.03 -5.16 -1.07
N PHE A 25 -3.29 -4.12 -0.28
CA PHE A 25 -2.67 -3.93 1.03
C PHE A 25 -3.74 -3.85 2.12
N PRO A 26 -4.16 -4.99 2.70
CA PRO A 26 -5.13 -5.00 3.79
C PRO A 26 -4.57 -4.20 4.98
N GLY A 27 -5.34 -3.23 5.48
CA GLY A 27 -4.92 -2.28 6.52
C GLY A 27 -4.35 -0.95 5.99
N LEU A 28 -4.10 -0.83 4.68
CA LEU A 28 -3.75 0.45 4.05
C LEU A 28 -4.98 1.07 3.38
N SER A 29 -5.45 2.20 3.92
CA SER A 29 -6.56 2.97 3.37
C SER A 29 -6.07 4.13 2.50
N SER A 30 -6.90 4.52 1.54
CA SER A 30 -6.75 5.74 0.75
C SER A 30 -6.58 6.99 1.63
N LYS A 31 -7.27 7.04 2.77
CA LYS A 31 -7.17 8.10 3.77
C LYS A 31 -5.80 8.11 4.46
N THR A 32 -5.28 6.93 4.79
CA THR A 32 -3.94 6.79 5.39
C THR A 32 -2.87 7.33 4.46
N LEU A 33 -2.93 7.01 3.17
CA LEU A 33 -2.00 7.54 2.16
C LEU A 33 -2.14 9.06 1.99
N ALA A 34 -3.37 9.59 2.00
CA ALA A 34 -3.59 11.02 1.92
C ALA A 34 -2.97 11.76 3.11
N ASN A 35 -3.14 11.23 4.33
CA ASN A 35 -2.54 11.79 5.55
C ASN A 35 -1.00 11.71 5.50
N GLN A 36 -0.45 10.58 5.05
CA GLN A 36 1.00 10.42 4.90
C GLN A 36 1.56 11.44 3.90
N ASN A 37 0.91 11.58 2.74
CA ASN A 37 1.31 12.56 1.74
C ASN A 37 1.23 14.00 2.28
N SER A 38 0.20 14.33 3.07
CA SER A 38 0.08 15.63 3.72
C SER A 38 1.19 15.90 4.74
N GLN A 39 1.81 14.86 5.30
CA GLN A 39 2.93 14.95 6.23
C GLN A 39 4.30 14.90 5.51
N GLY A 40 4.31 14.86 4.16
CA GLY A 40 5.54 14.64 3.39
C GLY A 40 6.17 13.25 3.60
N LYS A 41 5.36 12.27 4.03
CA LYS A 41 5.79 10.90 4.32
C LYS A 41 5.18 9.92 3.32
N GLY A 42 5.86 8.80 3.12
CA GLY A 42 5.39 7.72 2.24
C GLY A 42 5.76 7.95 0.76
N PRO A 43 5.18 7.15 -0.14
CA PRO A 43 5.57 7.13 -1.54
C PRO A 43 5.05 8.35 -2.30
N THR A 44 5.79 8.76 -3.33
CA THR A 44 5.48 9.96 -4.12
C THR A 44 4.21 9.73 -4.96
N PRO A 45 3.15 10.54 -4.79
CA PRO A 45 1.96 10.41 -5.60
C PRO A 45 2.19 10.90 -7.03
N ILE A 46 1.78 10.11 -8.00
CA ILE A 46 1.69 10.51 -9.41
C ILE A 46 0.27 11.00 -9.66
N LYS A 47 0.12 12.30 -9.93
CA LYS A 47 -1.19 12.89 -10.29
C LYS A 47 -1.42 12.82 -11.80
N ARG A 48 -2.54 12.23 -12.20
CA ARG A 48 -3.07 12.34 -13.56
C ARG A 48 -4.50 12.89 -13.50
N GLY A 49 -4.64 14.19 -13.75
CA GLY A 49 -5.90 14.90 -13.63
C GLY A 49 -6.44 14.82 -12.20
N ARG A 50 -7.66 14.29 -12.04
CA ARG A 50 -8.32 14.10 -10.73
C ARG A 50 -7.89 12.83 -9.99
N LEU A 51 -7.11 11.96 -10.63
CA LEU A 51 -6.70 10.67 -10.08
C LEU A 51 -5.28 10.72 -9.54
N VAL A 52 -5.08 10.02 -8.42
CA VAL A 52 -3.77 9.87 -7.77
C VAL A 52 -3.38 8.41 -7.82
N PHE A 53 -2.19 8.16 -8.38
CA PHE A 53 -1.59 6.84 -8.53
C PHE A 53 -0.30 6.75 -7.72
N TYR A 54 0.04 5.53 -7.32
CA TYR A 54 1.27 5.21 -6.63
C TYR A 54 1.91 3.99 -7.27
N ARG A 55 3.24 3.89 -7.24
CA ARG A 55 3.92 2.66 -7.64
C ARG A 55 3.69 1.56 -6.61
N PHE A 56 3.44 0.35 -7.10
CA PHE A 56 3.20 -0.80 -6.24
C PHE A 56 4.41 -1.11 -5.35
N ASP A 57 5.60 -1.12 -5.93
CA ASP A 57 6.83 -1.46 -5.20
C ASP A 57 7.15 -0.46 -4.08
N GLU A 58 6.93 0.83 -4.32
CA GLU A 58 7.15 1.87 -3.30
C GLU A 58 6.12 1.77 -2.16
N LEU A 59 4.87 1.42 -2.49
CA LEU A 59 3.83 1.12 -1.50
C LEU A 59 4.19 -0.11 -0.69
N LYS A 60 4.69 -1.16 -1.35
CA LYS A 60 5.13 -2.41 -0.71
C LYS A 60 6.29 -2.17 0.26
N ASP A 61 7.37 -1.51 -0.17
CA ASP A 61 8.50 -1.17 0.71
C ASP A 61 8.04 -0.30 1.90
N SER A 62 7.18 0.70 1.63
CA SER A 62 6.62 1.55 2.68
C SER A 62 5.73 0.77 3.68
N PHE A 63 4.98 -0.22 3.20
CA PHE A 63 4.11 -1.07 4.01
C PHE A 63 4.93 -2.06 4.85
N GLU A 64 5.91 -2.74 4.25
CA GLU A 64 6.81 -3.68 4.92
C GLU A 64 7.66 -2.98 6.00
N ARG A 65 8.21 -1.79 5.72
CA ARG A 65 8.91 -0.97 6.74
C ARG A 65 8.03 -0.63 7.95
N LYS A 66 6.72 -0.49 7.75
CA LYS A 66 5.78 -0.17 8.83
C LYS A 66 5.48 -1.40 9.69
N GLN A 67 5.27 -2.56 9.06
CA GLN A 67 5.08 -3.84 9.75
C GLN A 67 6.33 -4.24 10.55
N GLY A 68 7.53 -4.04 10.01
CA GLY A 68 8.79 -4.32 10.70
C GLY A 68 9.08 -3.42 11.92
N LYS A 69 8.47 -2.23 12.00
CA LYS A 69 8.58 -1.34 13.17
C LYS A 69 7.56 -1.65 14.28
N ALA A 70 6.42 -2.26 13.95
CA ALA A 70 5.44 -2.69 14.94
C ALA A 70 5.96 -3.85 15.83
N GLY A 71 6.92 -4.64 15.34
CA GLY A 71 7.55 -5.73 16.09
C GLY A 71 8.69 -5.32 17.03
N ARG A 72 9.14 -4.05 17.03
CA ARG A 72 10.33 -3.59 17.79
C ARG A 72 9.98 -2.69 18.97
N LEU A 73 8.85 -2.94 19.64
CA LEU A 73 8.44 -2.19 20.84
C LEU A 73 8.10 -3.07 22.06
N ILE A 74 8.50 -4.35 22.05
CA ILE A 74 8.39 -5.26 23.20
C ILE A 74 9.74 -5.92 23.53
N THR A 75 10.80 -5.12 23.72
CA THR A 75 11.99 -5.62 24.43
C THR A 75 12.72 -4.46 25.09
N LYS A 76 12.20 -4.00 26.22
CA LYS A 76 13.01 -3.47 27.32
C LYS A 76 12.40 -4.02 28.60
N LEU A 77 13.05 -5.06 29.11
CA LEU A 77 12.96 -5.56 30.48
C LEU A 77 13.35 -4.44 31.46
#